data_AF-A0A972GGB2-F1
#
_entry.id   AF-A0A972GGB2-F1
#
_cell.length_a   1.000
_cell.length_b   1.000
_cell.length_c   1.000
_cell.angle_alpha   90.00
_cell.angle_beta   90.00
_cell.angle_gamma   90.00
#
_symmetry.space_group_name_H-M   'P 1'
#
loop_
_entity.id
_entity.type
_entity.pdbx_description
1 polymer ?
#
loop_
_entity_poly.entity_id
_entity_poly.type
_entity_poly.pdbx_seq_one_letter_code
_entity_poly.pdbx_strand_id
1 'polypeptide(L)'
;MNTYAEAIEWFQQAGWIALPHTWEPGETIVVAASKQEYEDVSMLHHAVYLYRRDGVWIIHDLETIEQHFGQLQDAVFAIHEWLLAQNTHTMSNAPPRG
;
A
#
# COMPACT_ATOMS: atom_id res chain seq x y z
N MET A 1 10.29 -4.90 0.92
CA MET A 1 9.96 -3.46 1.00
C MET A 1 9.91 -3.06 2.47
N ASN A 2 10.83 -2.22 2.91
CA ASN A 2 11.14 -1.96 4.32
C ASN A 2 10.79 -0.56 4.81
N THR A 3 10.53 0.40 3.92
CA THR A 3 10.24 1.80 4.29
C THR A 3 9.01 2.36 3.57
N TYR A 4 8.44 3.44 4.11
CA TYR A 4 7.35 4.19 3.46
C TYR A 4 7.77 4.76 2.10
N ALA A 5 9.02 5.23 1.98
CA ALA A 5 9.56 5.78 0.74
C ALA A 5 9.64 4.72 -0.37
N GLU A 6 10.15 3.52 -0.04
CA GLU A 6 10.21 2.40 -1.01
C GLU A 6 8.81 1.98 -1.47
N ALA A 7 7.83 2.00 -0.58
CA ALA A 7 6.44 1.70 -0.92
C ALA A 7 5.83 2.73 -1.86
N ILE A 8 6.03 4.02 -1.59
CA ILE A 8 5.59 5.10 -2.48
C ILE A 8 6.20 4.94 -3.87
N GLU A 9 7.52 4.76 -3.97
CA GLU A 9 8.19 4.57 -5.26
C GLU A 9 7.63 3.38 -6.03
N TRP A 10 7.40 2.25 -5.35
CA TRP A 10 6.86 1.05 -5.99
C TRP A 10 5.47 1.30 -6.60
N PHE A 11 4.56 1.95 -5.85
CA PHE A 11 3.23 2.28 -6.35
C PHE A 11 3.26 3.25 -7.53
N GLN A 12 4.12 4.26 -7.45
CA GLN A 12 4.29 5.23 -8.54
C GLN A 12 4.84 4.55 -9.81
N GLN A 13 5.79 3.62 -9.68
CA GLN A 13 6.28 2.81 -10.80
C GLN A 13 5.20 1.91 -11.40
N ALA A 14 4.26 1.42 -10.58
CA ALA A 14 3.11 0.66 -11.02
C ALA A 14 1.97 1.53 -11.63
N GLY A 15 2.15 2.85 -11.71
CA GLY A 15 1.20 3.77 -12.34
C GLY A 15 0.14 4.34 -11.41
N TRP A 16 0.26 4.11 -10.10
CA TRP A 16 -0.67 4.65 -9.09
C TRP A 16 -0.20 5.99 -8.55
N ILE A 17 -1.13 6.78 -8.03
CA ILE A 17 -0.79 7.96 -7.22
C ILE A 17 -0.52 7.46 -5.81
N ALA A 18 0.71 7.58 -5.33
CA ALA A 18 1.07 7.31 -3.94
C ALA A 18 1.75 8.51 -3.32
N LEU A 19 1.29 8.94 -2.15
CA LEU A 19 1.76 10.13 -1.46
C LEU A 19 1.93 9.84 0.05
N PRO A 20 2.93 10.46 0.71
CA PRO A 20 3.02 10.41 2.16
C PRO A 20 1.80 11.11 2.77
N HIS A 21 1.30 10.55 3.87
CA HIS A 21 0.19 11.12 4.61
C HIS A 21 0.38 10.88 6.12
N THR A 22 -0.21 11.73 6.95
CA THR A 22 -0.11 11.59 8.40
C THR A 22 -1.51 11.63 9.00
N TRP A 23 -1.88 10.58 9.72
CA TRP A 23 -3.16 10.49 10.43
C TRP A 23 -2.93 9.82 11.80
N GLU A 24 -3.89 9.83 12.71
CA GLU A 24 -3.80 8.97 13.92
C GLU A 24 -4.01 7.50 13.50
N PRO A 25 -3.08 6.56 13.79
CA PRO A 25 -2.06 6.61 14.85
C PRO A 25 -0.59 6.85 14.39
N GLY A 26 -0.34 7.34 13.17
CA GLY A 26 1.01 7.69 12.72
C GLY A 26 1.17 7.94 11.22
N GLU A 27 2.40 7.71 10.73
CA GLU A 27 2.71 7.83 9.31
C GLU A 27 1.92 6.82 8.47
N THR A 28 1.40 7.28 7.34
CA THR A 28 0.63 6.51 6.36
C THR A 28 1.08 6.83 4.95
N ILE A 29 0.65 6.01 4.01
CA ILE A 29 0.67 6.29 2.57
C ILE A 29 -0.76 6.35 2.12
N VAL A 30 -1.14 7.38 1.37
CA VAL A 30 -2.38 7.35 0.60
C VAL A 30 -2.05 6.88 -0.82
N VAL A 31 -2.78 5.87 -1.31
CA VAL A 31 -2.64 5.33 -2.65
C VAL A 31 -3.98 5.46 -3.36
N ALA A 32 -4.01 6.06 -4.55
CA ALA A 32 -5.22 6.36 -5.30
C ALA A 32 -5.08 6.02 -6.79
N ALA A 33 -6.23 5.72 -7.42
CA ALA A 33 -6.31 5.43 -8.85
C ALA A 33 -6.20 6.71 -9.71
N SER A 34 -6.77 7.81 -9.23
CA SER A 34 -6.68 9.10 -9.92
C SER A 34 -6.73 10.28 -8.95
N LYS A 35 -6.22 11.42 -9.40
CA LYS A 35 -6.19 12.70 -8.68
C LYS A 35 -6.82 13.76 -9.56
N GLN A 36 -7.74 14.52 -9.01
CA GLN A 36 -8.35 15.68 -9.65
C GLN A 36 -8.04 16.92 -8.83
N GLU A 37 -7.66 18.01 -9.49
CA GLU A 37 -7.37 19.29 -8.84
C GLU A 37 -8.46 20.31 -9.21
N TYR A 38 -8.99 21.02 -8.21
CA TYR A 38 -9.99 22.07 -8.39
C TYR A 38 -9.75 23.18 -7.37
N GLU A 39 -9.44 24.39 -7.83
CA GLU A 39 -9.29 25.60 -6.98
C GLU A 39 -8.50 25.32 -5.67
N ASP A 40 -7.28 24.80 -5.81
CA ASP A 40 -6.37 24.42 -4.72
C ASP A 40 -6.79 23.21 -3.87
N VAL A 41 -7.91 22.57 -4.19
CA VAL A 41 -8.34 21.31 -3.59
C VAL A 41 -7.89 20.13 -4.45
N SER A 42 -7.21 19.16 -3.83
CA SER A 42 -6.89 17.87 -4.46
C SER A 42 -7.89 16.80 -4.00
N MET A 43 -8.64 16.24 -4.94
CA MET A 43 -9.51 15.09 -4.73
C MET A 43 -8.78 13.83 -5.21
N LEU A 44 -8.66 12.84 -4.32
CA LEU A 44 -8.13 11.52 -4.63
C LEU A 44 -9.31 10.55 -4.80
N HIS A 45 -9.40 9.91 -5.95
CA HIS A 45 -10.47 8.97 -6.26
C HIS A 45 -9.99 7.53 -6.08
N HIS A 46 -10.83 6.70 -5.46
CA HIS A 46 -10.55 5.30 -5.11
C HIS A 46 -9.25 5.19 -4.30
N ALA A 47 -9.20 5.92 -3.19
CA ALA A 47 -8.01 6.02 -2.36
C ALA A 47 -8.07 5.03 -1.17
N VAL A 48 -6.95 4.36 -0.91
CA VAL A 48 -6.72 3.57 0.31
C VAL A 48 -5.55 4.13 1.10
N TYR A 49 -5.56 3.86 2.40
CA TYR A 49 -4.49 4.26 3.31
C TYR A 49 -3.73 3.03 3.75
N LEU A 50 -2.42 3.11 3.68
CA LEU A 50 -1.50 2.05 4.09
C LEU A 50 -0.72 2.53 5.30
N TYR A 51 -0.73 1.75 6.37
CA TYR A 51 0.12 1.99 7.54
C TYR A 51 0.80 0.71 7.99
N ARG A 52 1.91 0.87 8.70
CA ARG A 52 2.65 -0.27 9.23
C ARG A 52 2.40 -0.43 10.72
N ARG A 53 2.01 -1.63 11.13
CA ARG A 53 1.81 -2.02 12.54
C ARG A 53 2.45 -3.37 12.78
N ASP A 54 3.29 -3.46 13.81
CA ASP A 54 3.95 -4.72 14.21
C ASP A 54 4.71 -5.40 13.05
N GLY A 55 5.31 -4.59 12.16
CA GLY A 55 6.07 -5.05 10.99
C GLY A 55 5.22 -5.38 9.76
N VAL A 56 3.90 -5.42 9.89
CA VAL A 56 2.93 -5.77 8.85
C VAL A 56 2.29 -4.53 8.24
N TRP A 57 2.04 -4.55 6.93
CA TRP A 57 1.28 -3.51 6.24
C TRP A 57 -0.22 -3.77 6.39
N ILE A 58 -0.94 -2.77 6.88
CA ILE A 58 -2.38 -2.79 7.04
C ILE A 58 -2.99 -1.76 6.11
N ILE A 59 -4.15 -2.13 5.56
CA ILE A 59 -4.89 -1.33 4.59
C ILE A 59 -6.15 -0.86 5.28
N HIS A 60 -6.33 0.44 5.29
CA HIS A 60 -7.55 1.08 5.72
C HIS A 60 -8.21 1.68 4.48
N ASP A 61 -9.38 1.16 4.17
CA ASP A 61 -10.25 1.73 3.16
C ASP A 61 -11.16 2.75 3.83
N LEU A 62 -11.14 4.00 3.36
CA LEU A 62 -12.11 5.00 3.80
C LEU A 62 -13.39 4.82 2.99
N GLU A 63 -14.06 3.67 3.11
CA GLU A 63 -15.34 3.47 2.45
C GLU A 63 -16.44 4.20 3.22
N THR A 64 -16.75 5.41 2.76
CA THR A 64 -18.14 5.87 2.65
C THR A 64 -18.34 6.42 1.25
N ILE A 65 -18.57 5.54 0.29
CA ILE A 65 -19.58 5.61 -0.79
C ILE A 65 -19.35 4.33 -1.61
N GLU A 66 -20.28 3.40 -1.42
CA GLU A 66 -20.37 2.11 -2.08
C GLU A 66 -20.11 2.19 -3.58
N GLN A 67 -19.46 1.14 -4.10
CA GLN A 67 -19.17 0.86 -5.52
C GLN A 67 -17.91 1.56 -6.03
N HIS A 68 -16.81 0.80 -6.16
CA HIS A 68 -15.91 0.69 -7.34
C HIS A 68 -14.58 0.01 -6.91
N PHE A 69 -14.62 -1.22 -6.39
CA PHE A 69 -13.48 -1.81 -5.65
C PHE A 69 -12.80 -3.07 -6.23
N GLY A 70 -13.16 -3.54 -7.43
CA GLY A 70 -12.52 -4.75 -7.98
C GLY A 70 -11.01 -4.59 -8.23
N GLN A 71 -10.60 -3.50 -8.88
CA GLN A 71 -9.22 -3.35 -9.35
C GLN A 71 -8.22 -2.93 -8.25
N LEU A 72 -8.69 -2.21 -7.24
CA LEU A 72 -7.85 -1.78 -6.12
C LEU A 72 -7.59 -2.96 -5.16
N GLN A 73 -8.60 -3.82 -4.95
CA GLN A 73 -8.46 -5.06 -4.20
C GLN A 73 -7.44 -6.01 -4.84
N ASP A 74 -7.43 -6.13 -6.18
CA ASP A 74 -6.46 -6.95 -6.90
C ASP A 74 -5.02 -6.43 -6.75
N ALA A 75 -4.81 -5.10 -6.87
CA ALA A 75 -3.48 -4.49 -6.69
C ALA A 75 -2.97 -4.66 -5.25
N VAL A 76 -3.86 -4.52 -4.28
CA VAL A 76 -3.61 -4.77 -2.86
C VAL A 76 -3.25 -6.23 -2.59
N PHE A 77 -4.01 -7.16 -3.17
CA PHE A 77 -3.77 -8.60 -3.00
C PHE A 77 -2.41 -9.00 -3.61
N ALA A 78 -2.05 -8.42 -4.76
CA ALA A 78 -0.75 -8.64 -5.39
C ALA A 78 0.42 -8.19 -4.49
N ILE A 79 0.27 -7.09 -3.74
CA ILE A 79 1.28 -6.63 -2.78
C ILE A 79 1.38 -7.57 -1.60
N HIS A 80 0.24 -8.01 -1.05
CA HIS A 80 0.21 -8.97 0.04
C HIS A 80 0.89 -10.29 -0.34
N GLU A 81 0.56 -10.85 -1.50
CA GLU A 81 1.18 -12.07 -2.04
C GLU A 81 2.68 -11.90 -2.27
N TRP A 82 3.10 -10.77 -2.84
CA TRP A 82 4.52 -10.49 -3.04
C TRP A 82 5.29 -10.36 -1.72
N LEU A 83 4.71 -9.72 -0.70
CA LEU A 83 5.30 -9.62 0.63
C LEU A 83 5.44 -10.99 1.32
N LEU A 84 4.45 -11.88 1.15
CA LEU A 84 4.52 -13.24 1.66
C LEU A 84 5.63 -14.05 0.97
N ALA A 85 5.75 -13.94 -0.35
CA ALA A 85 6.78 -14.63 -1.14
C ALA A 85 8.20 -14.18 -0.74
N GLN A 86 8.39 -12.90 -0.43
CA GLN A 86 9.69 -12.40 0.05
C GLN A 86 10.08 -12.95 1.43
N ASN A 87 9.11 -13.14 2.32
CA ASN A 87 9.35 -13.70 3.66
C ASN A 87 9.59 -15.21 3.65
N THR A 88 9.18 -15.94 2.61
CA THR A 88 9.44 -17.38 2.49
C THR A 88 10.87 -17.67 2.01
N HIS A 89 11.47 -16.77 1.22
CA HIS A 89 12.84 -16.94 0.72
C HIS A 89 13.92 -16.80 1.81
N THR A 90 13.60 -16.24 2.98
CA THR A 90 14.54 -16.09 4.10
C THR A 90 14.67 -17.33 4.99
N MET A 91 13.81 -18.35 4.86
CA MET A 91 13.90 -19.59 5.66
C MET A 91 14.57 -20.77 4.94
N SER A 92 14.88 -20.67 3.64
CA SER A 92 15.42 -21.79 2.86
C SER A 92 16.96 -21.87 2.82
N ASN A 93 17.66 -21.26 3.78
CA ASN A 93 19.14 -21.30 3.87
C ASN A 93 19.66 -21.75 5.25
N ALA A 94 18.82 -22.37 6.08
CA ALA A 94 19.34 -23.08 7.25
C ALA A 94 20.15 -24.30 6.74
N PRO A 95 21.47 -24.39 7.03
CA PRO A 95 22.24 -25.56 6.64
C PRO A 95 21.65 -26.80 7.32
N PRO A 96 21.68 -27.98 6.66
CA PRO A 96 21.27 -29.21 7.30
C PRO A 96 22.09 -29.39 8.57
N ARG A 97 21.41 -29.65 9.69
CA ARG A 97 22.06 -30.08 10.93
C ARG A 97 22.63 -31.48 10.67
N GLY A 98 23.85 -31.53 10.14
CA GLY A 98 24.70 -32.71 10.07
C GLY A 98 25.77 -32.64 11.14
#